data_AF-A0A352SCK3-F1
#
_entry.id   AF-A0A352SCK3-F1
#
_cell.length_a   1.000
_cell.length_b   1.000
_cell.length_c   1.000
_cell.angle_alpha   90.00
_cell.angle_beta   90.00
_cell.angle_gamma   90.00
#
_symmetry.space_group_name_H-M   'P 1'
#
loop_
_entity.id
_entity.type
_entity.pdbx_description
1 polymer ?
#
loop_
_entity_poly.entity_id
_entity_poly.type
_entity_poly.pdbx_seq_one_letter_code
_entity_poly.pdbx_strand_id
1 'polypeptide(L)'
;TGLRVKKETIGEISAAAQVMREFANHVIVKDRENFVDIVGTGGDGSHTFNISTASMFVAAAAGAKIAKHGNRGVSSKSGSADVLEALGVNIMLTPEQVGQCIEQTGIGFMFAPTHHPAMKNVAPIRKEMGVRTIFNILGPLTNPADAPNILMGVFHPDLVGIQVRVMQRLGAQHAIVVYGKDGMDEVSLGAATLVGELKDGEVREYEIHPEDFGLSMISNRGLKVADAVESKEMLL
;
A
#
# COMPACT_ATOMS: atom_id res chain seq x y z
N THR A 1 0.61 -14.90 17.93
CA THR A 1 1.81 -14.55 18.74
C THR A 1 3.02 -15.38 18.39
N GLY A 2 2.91 -16.71 18.20
CA GLY A 2 4.05 -17.58 17.90
C GLY A 2 4.91 -17.19 16.68
N LEU A 3 4.28 -16.84 15.55
CA LEU A 3 5.01 -16.45 14.33
C LEU A 3 5.86 -15.17 14.50
N ARG A 4 5.30 -14.16 15.18
CA ARG A 4 6.01 -12.91 15.44
C ARG A 4 7.26 -13.12 16.32
N VAL A 5 7.17 -14.00 17.31
CA VAL A 5 8.30 -14.30 18.21
C VAL A 5 9.39 -15.05 17.45
N LYS A 6 9.02 -15.95 16.52
CA LYS A 6 9.94 -16.66 15.62
C LYS A 6 10.59 -15.72 14.59
N LYS A 7 9.93 -14.61 14.25
CA LYS A 7 10.09 -13.82 13.01
C LYS A 7 9.59 -14.61 11.80
N GLU A 8 8.63 -14.03 11.09
CA GLU A 8 8.04 -14.61 9.89
C GLU A 8 9.09 -14.73 8.76
N THR A 9 9.16 -15.89 8.13
CA THR A 9 10.02 -16.12 6.98
C THR A 9 9.35 -15.65 5.68
N ILE A 10 10.16 -15.35 4.65
CA ILE A 10 9.66 -15.01 3.31
C ILE A 10 8.69 -16.08 2.79
N GLY A 11 8.96 -17.36 3.05
CA GLY A 11 8.09 -18.47 2.64
C GLY A 11 6.72 -18.45 3.33
N GLU A 12 6.68 -18.21 4.64
CA GLU A 12 5.43 -18.11 5.40
C GLU A 12 4.58 -16.91 4.96
N ILE A 13 5.22 -15.76 4.72
CA ILE A 13 4.53 -14.54 4.26
C ILE A 13 3.97 -14.76 2.85
N SER A 14 4.78 -15.32 1.93
CA SER A 14 4.35 -15.59 0.56
C SER A 14 3.17 -16.57 0.52
N ALA A 15 3.23 -17.66 1.30
CA ALA A 15 2.15 -18.64 1.36
C ALA A 15 0.86 -18.02 1.94
N ALA A 16 0.97 -17.24 3.02
CA ALA A 16 -0.19 -16.56 3.60
C ALA A 16 -0.82 -15.55 2.63
N ALA A 17 0.00 -14.78 1.91
CA ALA A 17 -0.48 -13.83 0.89
C ALA A 17 -1.14 -14.57 -0.28
N GLN A 18 -0.56 -15.67 -0.76
CA GLN A 18 -1.13 -16.48 -1.83
C GLN A 18 -2.52 -17.01 -1.46
N VAL A 19 -2.67 -17.60 -0.27
CA VAL A 19 -3.98 -18.06 0.21
C VAL A 19 -4.97 -16.89 0.31
N MET A 20 -4.54 -15.72 0.80
CA MET A 20 -5.42 -14.54 0.84
C MET A 20 -5.85 -14.05 -0.55
N ARG A 21 -4.97 -14.16 -1.56
CA ARG A 21 -5.31 -13.87 -2.96
C ARG A 21 -6.32 -14.86 -3.51
N GLU A 22 -6.16 -16.17 -3.25
CA GLU A 22 -7.07 -17.22 -3.72
C GLU A 22 -8.51 -17.06 -3.22
N PHE A 23 -8.70 -16.54 -2.01
CA PHE A 23 -10.01 -16.27 -1.41
C PHE A 23 -10.51 -14.83 -1.64
N ALA A 24 -9.82 -14.04 -2.47
CA ALA A 24 -10.22 -12.67 -2.75
C ALA A 24 -11.34 -12.62 -3.80
N ASN A 25 -12.22 -11.63 -3.69
CA ASN A 25 -13.12 -11.27 -4.79
C ASN A 25 -12.31 -10.49 -5.83
N HIS A 26 -11.89 -11.17 -6.89
CA HIS A 26 -10.97 -10.61 -7.88
C HIS A 26 -11.59 -9.53 -8.77
N VAL A 27 -10.78 -8.54 -9.13
CA VAL A 27 -11.12 -7.52 -10.12
C VAL A 27 -10.43 -7.89 -11.43
N ILE A 28 -11.20 -8.12 -12.48
CA ILE A 28 -10.67 -8.48 -13.79
C ILE A 28 -10.55 -7.22 -14.65
N VAL A 29 -9.33 -6.91 -15.07
CA VAL A 29 -9.01 -5.81 -16.00
C VAL A 29 -8.29 -6.40 -17.20
N LYS A 30 -8.81 -6.16 -18.41
CA LYS A 30 -8.26 -6.77 -19.64
C LYS A 30 -6.90 -6.20 -20.02
N ASP A 31 -6.79 -4.88 -19.99
CA ASP A 31 -5.59 -4.17 -20.38
C ASP A 31 -4.80 -3.75 -19.13
N ARG A 32 -3.68 -4.44 -18.92
CA ARG A 32 -2.81 -4.32 -17.74
C ARG A 32 -1.53 -3.54 -18.03
N GLU A 33 -1.45 -2.84 -19.16
CA GLU A 33 -0.33 -1.95 -19.46
C GLU A 33 -0.27 -0.81 -18.44
N ASN A 34 0.94 -0.48 -17.96
CA ASN A 34 1.21 0.54 -16.94
C ASN A 34 0.37 0.39 -15.65
N PHE A 35 0.00 -0.84 -15.30
CA PHE A 35 -0.87 -1.12 -14.17
C PHE A 35 -0.08 -1.19 -12.85
N VAL A 36 -0.45 -0.35 -11.88
CA VAL A 36 0.32 -0.08 -10.66
C VAL A 36 -0.59 -0.06 -9.43
N ASP A 37 -0.14 -0.67 -8.33
CA ASP A 37 -0.66 -0.40 -6.98
C ASP A 37 0.28 0.54 -6.22
N ILE A 38 -0.27 1.45 -5.42
CA ILE A 38 0.46 2.36 -4.55
C ILE A 38 -0.16 2.24 -3.17
N VAL A 39 0.54 1.59 -2.24
CA VAL A 39 -0.03 1.15 -0.97
C VAL A 39 1.03 1.11 0.13
N GLY A 40 0.63 1.30 1.37
CA GLY A 40 1.48 1.15 2.54
C GLY A 40 0.97 0.06 3.47
N THR A 41 1.86 -0.52 4.28
CA THR A 41 1.47 -1.37 5.42
C THR A 41 0.67 -0.58 6.46
N GLY A 42 0.85 0.74 6.49
CA GLY A 42 0.32 1.65 7.50
C GLY A 42 0.92 1.42 8.88
N GLY A 43 0.48 2.25 9.83
CA GLY A 43 0.87 2.11 11.23
C GLY A 43 2.29 2.55 11.53
N ASP A 44 2.88 3.37 10.68
CA ASP A 44 4.12 4.11 10.91
C ASP A 44 4.03 5.13 12.06
N GLY A 45 2.80 5.62 12.36
CA GLY A 45 2.54 6.60 13.42
C GLY A 45 2.91 8.04 13.02
N SER A 46 3.15 8.30 11.74
CA SER A 46 3.56 9.62 11.24
C SER A 46 2.41 10.62 11.24
N HIS A 47 1.18 10.12 11.10
CA HIS A 47 -0.05 10.92 10.98
C HIS A 47 -0.01 11.93 9.83
N THR A 48 0.67 11.60 8.74
CA THR A 48 0.65 12.43 7.53
C THR A 48 -0.69 12.37 6.82
N PHE A 49 -0.93 13.33 5.91
CA PHE A 49 -1.98 13.20 4.92
C PHE A 49 -1.78 11.94 4.07
N ASN A 50 -2.80 11.53 3.32
CA ASN A 50 -2.76 10.31 2.53
C ASN A 50 -1.90 10.48 1.27
N ILE A 51 -0.58 10.45 1.45
CA ILE A 51 0.44 10.58 0.39
C ILE A 51 0.18 9.55 -0.70
N SER A 52 0.09 8.25 -0.38
CA SER A 52 -0.22 7.22 -1.37
C SER A 52 -1.55 7.41 -2.12
N THR A 53 -2.53 8.13 -1.56
CA THR A 53 -3.79 8.46 -2.25
C THR A 53 -3.60 9.65 -3.19
N ALA A 54 -2.88 10.69 -2.76
CA ALA A 54 -2.52 11.81 -3.63
C ALA A 54 -1.64 11.34 -4.82
N SER A 55 -0.63 10.51 -4.55
CA SER A 55 0.27 9.94 -5.55
C SER A 55 -0.47 9.11 -6.60
N MET A 56 -1.58 8.45 -6.24
CA MET A 56 -2.43 7.73 -7.19
C MET A 56 -2.97 8.65 -8.29
N PHE A 57 -3.46 9.84 -7.93
CA PHE A 57 -4.02 10.77 -8.91
C PHE A 57 -2.94 11.34 -9.82
N VAL A 58 -1.77 11.68 -9.26
CA VAL A 58 -0.62 12.18 -10.02
C VAL A 58 -0.10 11.11 -10.99
N ALA A 59 0.06 9.87 -10.53
CA ALA A 59 0.50 8.76 -11.37
C ALA A 59 -0.50 8.46 -12.49
N ALA A 60 -1.81 8.47 -12.19
CA ALA A 60 -2.85 8.30 -13.20
C ALA A 60 -2.83 9.39 -14.26
N ALA A 61 -2.66 10.66 -13.86
CA ALA A 61 -2.51 11.78 -14.78
C ALA A 61 -1.25 11.66 -15.66
N ALA A 62 -0.20 10.99 -15.18
CA ALA A 62 1.01 10.68 -15.93
C ALA A 62 0.89 9.43 -16.84
N GLY A 63 -0.28 8.77 -16.87
CA GLY A 63 -0.56 7.63 -17.76
C GLY A 63 -0.48 6.26 -17.10
N ALA A 64 -0.28 6.17 -15.77
CA ALA A 64 -0.42 4.91 -15.06
C ALA A 64 -1.90 4.50 -14.94
N LYS A 65 -2.15 3.19 -14.91
CA LYS A 65 -3.45 2.66 -14.52
C LYS A 65 -3.38 2.18 -13.07
N ILE A 66 -4.17 2.78 -12.20
CA ILE A 66 -4.09 2.56 -10.77
C ILE A 66 -5.09 1.52 -10.31
N ALA A 67 -4.59 0.48 -9.67
CA ALA A 67 -5.36 -0.49 -8.92
C ALA A 67 -5.02 -0.34 -7.44
N LYS A 68 -5.57 0.69 -6.79
CA LYS A 68 -5.24 0.97 -5.39
C LYS A 68 -5.98 0.03 -4.45
N HIS A 69 -5.26 -0.81 -3.73
CA HIS A 69 -5.84 -1.58 -2.62
C HIS A 69 -5.74 -0.77 -1.33
N GLY A 70 -6.83 -0.67 -0.58
CA GLY A 70 -6.84 0.20 0.61
C GLY A 70 -7.89 -0.12 1.63
N ASN A 71 -7.75 0.53 2.79
CA ASN A 71 -8.63 0.33 3.93
C ASN A 71 -8.86 1.64 4.69
N ARG A 72 -9.75 1.61 5.68
CA ARG A 72 -9.93 2.70 6.64
C ARG A 72 -8.75 2.80 7.60
N GLY A 73 -8.53 3.99 8.13
CA GLY A 73 -7.51 4.24 9.15
C GLY A 73 -7.83 3.46 10.42
N VAL A 74 -6.89 2.62 10.86
CA VAL A 74 -6.99 1.91 12.16
C VAL A 74 -6.13 2.62 13.22
N SER A 75 -4.91 3.03 12.83
CA SER A 75 -3.97 3.78 13.68
C SER A 75 -3.61 5.16 13.11
N SER A 76 -3.85 5.39 11.81
CA SER A 76 -3.74 6.72 11.20
C SER A 76 -4.98 7.56 11.49
N LYS A 77 -4.84 8.87 11.39
CA LYS A 77 -5.97 9.82 11.51
C LYS A 77 -6.88 9.83 10.29
N SER A 78 -6.40 9.26 9.19
CA SER A 78 -7.11 9.17 7.92
C SER A 78 -6.56 7.99 7.12
N GLY A 79 -7.39 7.02 6.75
CA GLY A 79 -7.02 5.97 5.78
C GLY A 79 -7.38 6.38 4.35
N SER A 80 -6.88 5.63 3.37
CA SER A 80 -7.14 5.92 1.96
C SER A 80 -8.63 5.88 1.63
N ALA A 81 -9.37 4.95 2.25
CA ALA A 81 -10.82 4.85 2.11
C ALA A 81 -11.54 6.10 2.66
N ASP A 82 -11.09 6.63 3.79
CA ASP A 82 -11.74 7.75 4.47
C ASP A 82 -11.56 9.06 3.66
N VAL A 83 -10.38 9.29 3.06
CA VAL A 83 -10.16 10.45 2.17
C VAL A 83 -10.93 10.34 0.87
N LEU A 84 -10.99 9.14 0.28
CA LEU A 84 -11.74 8.94 -0.96
C LEU A 84 -13.24 9.18 -0.75
N GLU A 85 -13.81 8.72 0.36
CA GLU A 85 -15.20 9.07 0.72
C GLU A 85 -15.38 10.57 0.95
N ALA A 86 -14.43 11.23 1.62
CA ALA A 86 -14.47 12.69 1.81
C ALA A 86 -14.40 13.47 0.48
N LEU A 87 -13.74 12.91 -0.53
CA LEU A 87 -13.74 13.41 -1.91
C LEU A 87 -15.03 13.10 -2.69
N GLY A 88 -15.95 12.31 -2.11
CA GLY A 88 -17.23 11.93 -2.72
C GLY A 88 -17.18 10.64 -3.54
N VAL A 89 -16.11 9.86 -3.44
CA VAL A 89 -15.96 8.59 -4.16
C VAL A 89 -16.78 7.51 -3.46
N ASN A 90 -17.54 6.73 -4.23
CA ASN A 90 -18.17 5.52 -3.72
C ASN A 90 -17.12 4.40 -3.60
N ILE A 91 -16.68 4.07 -2.40
CA ILE A 91 -15.67 3.02 -2.16
C ILE A 91 -16.26 1.60 -2.07
N MET A 92 -17.59 1.47 -2.12
CA MET A 92 -18.31 0.20 -1.95
C MET A 92 -18.67 -0.47 -3.28
N LEU A 93 -17.94 -0.14 -4.36
CA LEU A 93 -18.13 -0.74 -5.67
C LEU A 93 -17.91 -2.26 -5.63
N THR A 94 -18.66 -3.00 -6.45
CA THR A 94 -18.41 -4.43 -6.67
C THR A 94 -17.13 -4.63 -7.49
N PRO A 95 -16.52 -5.82 -7.48
CA PRO A 95 -15.31 -6.07 -8.27
C PRO A 95 -15.48 -5.75 -9.76
N GLU A 96 -16.66 -6.03 -10.34
CA GLU A 96 -16.97 -5.74 -11.73
C GLU A 96 -17.01 -4.23 -11.98
N GLN A 97 -17.61 -3.46 -11.06
CA GLN A 97 -17.68 -2.01 -11.15
C GLN A 97 -16.30 -1.37 -10.99
N VAL A 98 -15.44 -1.90 -10.12
CA VAL A 98 -14.04 -1.44 -10.01
C VAL A 98 -13.30 -1.67 -11.33
N GLY A 99 -13.47 -2.83 -11.96
CA GLY A 99 -12.90 -3.10 -13.29
C GLY A 99 -13.36 -2.09 -14.34
N GLN A 100 -14.65 -1.76 -14.37
CA GLN A 100 -15.20 -0.72 -15.25
C GLN A 100 -14.61 0.66 -14.97
N CYS A 101 -14.43 1.05 -13.70
CA CYS A 101 -13.79 2.31 -13.33
C CYS A 101 -12.35 2.38 -13.83
N ILE A 102 -11.58 1.31 -13.70
CA ILE A 102 -10.20 1.24 -14.21
C ILE A 102 -10.18 1.41 -15.73
N GLU A 103 -11.05 0.71 -16.45
CA GLU A 103 -11.12 0.78 -17.91
C GLU A 103 -11.54 2.19 -18.40
N GLN A 104 -12.43 2.88 -17.69
CA GLN A 104 -12.96 4.18 -18.11
C GLN A 104 -12.10 5.37 -17.68
N THR A 105 -11.49 5.29 -16.50
CA THR A 105 -10.84 6.45 -15.84
C THR A 105 -9.35 6.23 -15.58
N GLY A 106 -8.86 5.00 -15.75
CA GLY A 106 -7.52 4.62 -15.35
C GLY A 106 -7.35 4.40 -13.85
N ILE A 107 -8.39 4.57 -13.01
CA ILE A 107 -8.28 4.42 -11.56
C ILE A 107 -9.38 3.48 -11.04
N GLY A 108 -8.99 2.55 -10.17
CA GLY A 108 -9.88 1.74 -9.35
C GLY A 108 -9.41 1.69 -7.91
N PHE A 109 -10.37 1.74 -7.00
CA PHE A 109 -10.13 1.55 -5.57
C PHE A 109 -10.78 0.25 -5.11
N MET A 110 -9.99 -0.62 -4.50
CA MET A 110 -10.44 -1.90 -3.96
C MET A 110 -10.47 -1.79 -2.44
N PHE A 111 -11.67 -1.67 -1.88
CA PHE A 111 -11.85 -1.60 -0.43
C PHE A 111 -11.65 -2.98 0.22
N ALA A 112 -10.64 -3.12 1.07
CA ALA A 112 -10.18 -4.42 1.58
C ALA A 112 -11.29 -5.30 2.19
N PRO A 113 -12.24 -4.79 3.00
CA PRO A 113 -13.34 -5.61 3.51
C PRO A 113 -14.29 -6.18 2.44
N THR A 114 -14.47 -5.47 1.32
CA THR A 114 -15.28 -5.93 0.17
C THR A 114 -14.59 -7.07 -0.57
N HIS A 115 -13.26 -6.99 -0.71
CA HIS A 115 -12.49 -7.94 -1.49
C HIS A 115 -11.95 -9.13 -0.71
N HIS A 116 -11.78 -9.01 0.62
CA HIS A 116 -11.30 -10.09 1.47
C HIS A 116 -12.32 -10.43 2.57
N PRO A 117 -13.52 -10.94 2.23
CA PRO A 117 -14.59 -11.16 3.19
C PRO A 117 -14.22 -12.17 4.29
N ALA A 118 -13.31 -13.11 4.00
CA ALA A 118 -12.78 -14.06 4.99
C ALA A 118 -12.05 -13.38 6.16
N MET A 119 -11.51 -12.18 5.96
CA MET A 119 -10.80 -11.42 7.00
C MET A 119 -11.70 -10.99 8.16
N LYS A 120 -13.03 -10.99 7.98
CA LYS A 120 -13.99 -10.73 9.06
C LYS A 120 -13.85 -11.72 10.23
N ASN A 121 -13.38 -12.93 9.96
CA ASN A 121 -13.19 -13.97 10.97
C ASN A 121 -11.95 -13.69 11.86
N VAL A 122 -10.99 -12.92 11.35
CA VAL A 122 -9.72 -12.62 12.03
C VAL A 122 -9.70 -11.20 12.61
N ALA A 123 -10.54 -10.30 12.11
CA ALA A 123 -10.60 -8.91 12.54
C ALA A 123 -10.87 -8.73 14.05
N PRO A 124 -11.81 -9.44 14.70
CA PRO A 124 -12.04 -9.32 16.15
C PRO A 124 -10.81 -9.73 16.96
N ILE A 125 -10.16 -10.83 16.58
CA ILE A 125 -8.96 -11.36 17.24
C ILE A 125 -7.81 -10.35 17.12
N ARG A 126 -7.60 -9.77 15.93
CA ARG A 126 -6.58 -8.73 15.74
C ARG A 126 -6.82 -7.51 16.61
N LYS A 127 -8.08 -7.10 16.74
CA LYS A 127 -8.47 -5.95 17.57
C LYS A 127 -8.22 -6.22 19.06
N GLU A 128 -8.61 -7.40 19.54
CA GLU A 128 -8.38 -7.83 20.93
C GLU A 128 -6.89 -7.96 21.25
N MET A 129 -6.10 -8.50 20.31
CA MET A 129 -4.65 -8.63 20.48
C MET A 129 -3.93 -7.28 20.58
N GLY A 130 -4.40 -6.24 19.88
CA GLY A 130 -3.84 -4.88 19.96
C GLY A 130 -2.37 -4.74 19.54
N VAL A 131 -1.78 -5.77 18.93
CA VAL A 131 -0.37 -5.80 18.58
C VAL A 131 -0.17 -6.14 17.10
N ARG A 132 0.93 -5.64 16.52
CA ARG A 132 1.32 -5.99 15.14
C ARG A 132 1.54 -7.50 14.99
N THR A 133 1.14 -8.06 13.86
CA THR A 133 1.30 -9.47 13.46
C THR A 133 1.57 -9.56 11.97
N ILE A 134 1.78 -10.77 11.43
CA ILE A 134 1.84 -11.00 9.97
C ILE A 134 0.71 -10.32 9.19
N PHE A 135 -0.51 -10.22 9.74
CA PHE A 135 -1.63 -9.56 9.07
C PHE A 135 -1.45 -8.06 8.83
N ASN A 136 -0.47 -7.40 9.47
CA ASN A 136 -0.13 -6.01 9.21
C ASN A 136 0.71 -5.83 7.95
N ILE A 137 1.39 -6.89 7.48
CA ILE A 137 2.25 -6.83 6.29
C ILE A 137 1.61 -7.54 5.08
N LEU A 138 0.49 -8.24 5.28
CA LEU A 138 -0.21 -8.95 4.21
C LEU A 138 -1.07 -8.05 3.30
N GLY A 139 -1.61 -6.93 3.81
CA GLY A 139 -2.53 -6.08 3.04
C GLY A 139 -1.97 -5.62 1.68
N PRO A 140 -0.77 -5.02 1.66
CA PRO A 140 -0.10 -4.65 0.40
C PRO A 140 0.21 -5.81 -0.55
N LEU A 141 0.27 -7.04 -0.04
CA LEU A 141 0.62 -8.23 -0.82
C LEU A 141 -0.59 -8.88 -1.49
N THR A 142 -1.81 -8.41 -1.23
CA THR A 142 -3.04 -9.13 -1.63
C THR A 142 -3.95 -8.31 -2.54
N ASN A 143 -3.38 -7.44 -3.38
CA ASN A 143 -4.15 -6.65 -4.34
C ASN A 143 -5.12 -7.53 -5.17
N PRO A 144 -6.45 -7.31 -5.11
CA PRO A 144 -7.44 -8.15 -5.79
C PRO A 144 -7.40 -8.11 -7.33
N ALA A 145 -6.79 -7.07 -7.91
CA ALA A 145 -6.55 -6.93 -9.35
C ALA A 145 -5.18 -7.48 -9.78
N ASP A 146 -4.41 -8.05 -8.84
CA ASP A 146 -3.13 -8.71 -9.06
C ASP A 146 -2.07 -7.80 -9.72
N ALA A 147 -2.09 -6.49 -9.43
CA ALA A 147 -1.25 -5.50 -10.12
C ALA A 147 0.23 -5.95 -10.24
N PRO A 148 0.79 -6.01 -11.46
CA PRO A 148 2.13 -6.54 -11.70
C PRO A 148 3.23 -5.58 -11.20
N ASN A 149 2.90 -4.29 -11.06
CA ASN A 149 3.79 -3.27 -10.56
C ASN A 149 3.27 -2.69 -9.25
N ILE A 150 4.16 -2.40 -8.29
CA ILE A 150 3.77 -1.89 -6.98
C ILE A 150 4.81 -0.92 -6.41
N LEU A 151 4.31 0.16 -5.79
CA LEU A 151 5.05 0.94 -4.80
C LEU A 151 4.48 0.63 -3.41
N MET A 152 5.29 0.00 -2.56
CA MET A 152 4.90 -0.49 -1.25
C MET A 152 5.64 0.22 -0.12
N GLY A 153 4.91 0.97 0.68
CA GLY A 153 5.38 1.48 1.97
C GLY A 153 5.46 0.41 3.04
N VAL A 154 6.55 0.37 3.83
CA VAL A 154 6.64 -0.50 5.02
C VAL A 154 6.97 0.29 6.29
N PHE A 155 6.38 -0.06 7.43
CA PHE A 155 6.57 0.66 8.71
C PHE A 155 7.91 0.38 9.42
N HIS A 156 8.77 -0.51 8.89
CA HIS A 156 10.02 -0.94 9.53
C HIS A 156 11.10 -1.25 8.48
N PRO A 157 12.37 -0.86 8.71
CA PRO A 157 13.44 -1.03 7.72
C PRO A 157 13.68 -2.49 7.31
N ASP A 158 13.67 -3.43 8.25
CA ASP A 158 13.83 -4.87 7.95
C ASP A 158 12.79 -5.41 6.94
N LEU A 159 11.62 -4.77 6.85
CA LEU A 159 10.57 -5.22 5.93
C LEU A 159 10.87 -4.86 4.48
N VAL A 160 11.78 -3.92 4.20
CA VAL A 160 12.12 -3.50 2.83
C VAL A 160 12.63 -4.71 2.04
N GLY A 161 13.71 -5.32 2.52
CA GLY A 161 14.27 -6.51 1.89
C GLY A 161 13.36 -7.74 1.96
N ILE A 162 12.60 -7.91 3.05
CA ILE A 162 11.68 -9.05 3.20
C ILE A 162 10.55 -8.98 2.17
N GLN A 163 9.85 -7.84 2.08
CA GLN A 163 8.66 -7.70 1.25
C GLN A 163 9.01 -7.68 -0.24
N VAL A 164 10.14 -7.09 -0.65
CA VAL A 164 10.55 -7.13 -2.07
C VAL A 164 10.81 -8.57 -2.55
N ARG A 165 11.41 -9.41 -1.68
CA ARG A 165 11.62 -10.84 -1.96
C ARG A 165 10.32 -11.66 -1.91
N VAL A 166 9.36 -11.26 -1.07
CA VAL A 166 8.01 -11.85 -1.10
C VAL A 166 7.32 -11.49 -2.43
N MET A 167 7.38 -10.24 -2.88
CA MET A 167 6.82 -9.81 -4.16
C MET A 167 7.44 -10.57 -5.34
N GLN A 168 8.74 -10.82 -5.30
CA GLN A 168 9.42 -11.66 -6.30
C GLN A 168 8.83 -13.08 -6.34
N ARG A 169 8.60 -13.70 -5.17
CA ARG A 169 7.97 -15.04 -5.10
C ARG A 169 6.52 -15.05 -5.54
N LEU A 170 5.79 -13.96 -5.31
CA LEU A 170 4.41 -13.78 -5.74
C LEU A 170 4.30 -13.39 -7.23
N GLY A 171 5.42 -13.28 -7.96
CA GLY A 171 5.43 -13.07 -9.40
C GLY A 171 5.25 -11.62 -9.85
N ALA A 172 5.57 -10.64 -8.99
CA ALA A 172 5.57 -9.23 -9.40
C ALA A 172 6.61 -8.97 -10.51
N GLN A 173 6.29 -8.05 -11.43
CA GLN A 173 7.18 -7.65 -12.51
C GLN A 173 8.14 -6.54 -12.06
N HIS A 174 7.59 -5.49 -11.44
CA HIS A 174 8.38 -4.38 -10.86
C HIS A 174 7.82 -4.02 -9.48
N ALA A 175 8.58 -4.24 -8.42
CA ALA A 175 8.18 -3.85 -7.08
C ALA A 175 9.20 -2.90 -6.48
N ILE A 176 8.74 -1.78 -5.94
CA ILE A 176 9.55 -0.84 -5.17
C ILE A 176 9.00 -0.85 -3.75
N VAL A 177 9.79 -1.30 -2.79
CA VAL A 177 9.43 -1.29 -1.37
C VAL A 177 10.24 -0.20 -0.68
N VAL A 178 9.57 0.69 0.07
CA VAL A 178 10.18 1.90 0.62
C VAL A 178 9.98 2.03 2.13
N TYR A 179 10.98 2.60 2.79
CA TYR A 179 10.92 3.04 4.18
C TYR A 179 11.68 4.35 4.34
N GLY A 180 10.98 5.42 4.73
CA GLY A 180 11.59 6.69 5.09
C GLY A 180 12.32 6.58 6.42
N LYS A 181 13.59 6.99 6.50
CA LYS A 181 14.40 6.91 7.73
C LYS A 181 13.94 7.85 8.85
N ASP A 182 12.96 8.71 8.59
CA ASP A 182 12.20 9.45 9.59
C ASP A 182 11.01 8.66 10.16
N GLY A 183 10.89 7.39 9.81
CA GLY A 183 9.92 6.45 10.34
C GLY A 183 8.69 6.22 9.47
N MET A 184 8.61 6.84 8.29
CA MET A 184 7.44 6.79 7.41
C MET A 184 7.39 5.52 6.56
N ASP A 185 6.18 5.00 6.34
CA ASP A 185 5.95 3.98 5.31
C ASP A 185 5.69 4.61 3.93
N GLU A 186 6.44 5.66 3.61
CA GLU A 186 6.38 6.41 2.34
C GLU A 186 7.80 6.86 1.98
N VAL A 187 7.99 7.36 0.76
CA VAL A 187 9.24 8.07 0.40
C VAL A 187 9.29 9.38 1.18
N SER A 188 10.38 9.58 1.92
CA SER A 188 10.53 10.74 2.80
C SER A 188 11.11 11.95 2.08
N LEU A 189 10.58 13.14 2.41
CA LEU A 189 11.21 14.43 2.12
C LEU A 189 12.12 14.90 3.26
N GLY A 190 12.01 14.31 4.46
CA GLY A 190 12.72 14.77 5.66
C GLY A 190 13.98 13.97 5.98
N ALA A 191 14.19 12.85 5.31
CA ALA A 191 15.32 11.94 5.51
C ALA A 191 15.57 11.10 4.26
N ALA A 192 16.67 10.33 4.26
CA ALA A 192 16.89 9.31 3.24
C ALA A 192 15.80 8.23 3.29
N THR A 193 15.54 7.59 2.16
CA THR A 193 14.59 6.49 2.04
C THR A 193 15.35 5.21 1.66
N LEU A 194 15.13 4.14 2.42
CA LEU A 194 15.57 2.81 2.06
C LEU A 194 14.66 2.26 0.97
N VAL A 195 15.25 1.66 -0.06
CA VAL A 195 14.55 1.12 -1.21
C VAL A 195 14.97 -0.33 -1.46
N GLY A 196 13.99 -1.21 -1.57
CA GLY A 196 14.13 -2.56 -2.10
C GLY A 196 13.40 -2.64 -3.43
N GLU A 197 14.14 -2.77 -4.52
CA GLU A 197 13.60 -2.80 -5.87
C GLU A 197 13.74 -4.20 -6.47
N LEU A 198 12.64 -4.75 -6.97
CA LEU A 198 12.60 -5.90 -7.86
C LEU A 198 12.37 -5.39 -9.28
N LYS A 199 13.30 -5.64 -10.19
CA LYS A 199 13.14 -5.33 -11.61
C LYS A 199 13.87 -6.35 -12.46
N ASP A 200 13.26 -6.78 -13.56
CA ASP A 200 13.84 -7.78 -14.48
C ASP A 200 14.24 -9.09 -13.77
N GLY A 201 13.51 -9.45 -12.71
CA GLY A 201 13.77 -10.62 -11.88
C GLY A 201 14.89 -10.46 -10.86
N GLU A 202 15.60 -9.32 -10.82
CA GLU A 202 16.67 -9.03 -9.88
C GLU A 202 16.19 -8.15 -8.72
N VAL A 203 16.64 -8.47 -7.50
CA VAL A 203 16.40 -7.63 -6.32
C VAL A 203 17.64 -6.82 -6.00
N ARG A 204 17.46 -5.51 -5.83
CA ARG A 204 18.50 -4.56 -5.41
C ARG A 204 18.01 -3.78 -4.19
N GLU A 205 18.92 -3.51 -3.26
CA GLU A 205 18.65 -2.66 -2.10
C GLU A 205 19.59 -1.45 -2.16
N TYR A 206 19.02 -0.24 -2.03
CA TYR A 206 19.76 1.03 -2.10
C TYR A 206 19.06 2.10 -1.28
N GLU A 207 19.67 3.29 -1.21
CA GLU A 207 19.09 4.46 -0.57
C GLU A 207 18.91 5.58 -1.58
N ILE A 208 17.87 6.38 -1.38
CA ILE A 208 17.63 7.61 -2.12
C ILE A 208 17.46 8.78 -1.16
N HIS A 209 17.81 9.97 -1.62
CA HIS A 209 17.67 11.24 -0.92
C HIS A 209 16.76 12.18 -1.72
N PRO A 210 16.03 13.12 -1.08
CA PRO A 210 15.25 14.13 -1.79
C PRO A 210 16.08 14.89 -2.85
N GLU A 211 17.35 15.16 -2.53
CA GLU A 211 18.30 15.85 -3.39
C GLU A 211 18.61 15.11 -4.70
N ASP A 212 18.50 13.77 -4.72
CA ASP A 212 18.67 12.96 -5.94
C ASP A 212 17.60 13.29 -7.00
N PHE A 213 16.49 13.90 -6.58
CA PHE A 213 15.37 14.34 -7.42
C PHE A 213 15.30 15.87 -7.56
N GLY A 214 16.34 16.59 -7.14
CA GLY A 214 16.36 18.06 -7.15
C GLY A 214 15.44 18.71 -6.12
N LEU A 215 15.00 17.96 -5.11
CA LEU A 215 14.17 18.45 -4.01
C LEU A 215 15.05 18.81 -2.81
N SER A 216 14.65 19.83 -2.06
CA SER A 216 15.27 20.14 -0.77
C SER A 216 14.65 19.28 0.33
N MET A 217 15.44 18.89 1.34
CA MET A 217 14.89 18.26 2.53
C MET A 217 13.86 19.16 3.24
N ILE A 218 12.69 18.61 3.54
CA ILE A 218 11.58 19.29 4.23
C ILE A 218 11.11 18.41 5.39
N SER A 219 10.89 19.04 6.55
CA SER A 219 10.36 18.34 7.73
C SER A 219 8.96 17.80 7.48
N ASN A 220 8.74 16.53 7.82
CA ASN A 220 7.42 15.87 7.75
C ASN A 220 6.34 16.50 8.64
N ARG A 221 6.68 17.43 9.54
CA ARG A 221 5.72 18.13 10.40
C ARG A 221 4.68 18.90 9.60
N GLY A 222 5.05 19.46 8.45
CA GLY A 222 4.13 20.17 7.56
C GLY A 222 3.16 19.26 6.81
N LEU A 223 3.35 17.94 6.87
CA LEU A 223 2.52 16.94 6.18
C LEU A 223 1.48 16.31 7.11
N LYS A 224 1.46 16.66 8.40
CA LYS A 224 0.57 16.05 9.40
C LYS A 224 -0.85 16.58 9.29
N VAL A 225 -1.82 15.71 9.50
CA VAL A 225 -3.25 16.03 9.50
C VAL A 225 -3.97 15.39 10.68
N ALA A 226 -5.02 16.04 11.16
CA ALA A 226 -5.81 15.61 12.30
C ALA A 226 -6.92 14.62 11.94
N ASP A 227 -7.43 14.67 10.70
CA ASP A 227 -8.51 13.82 10.21
C ASP A 227 -8.54 13.71 8.67
N ALA A 228 -9.57 13.06 8.13
CA ALA A 228 -9.76 12.90 6.69
C ALA A 228 -10.18 14.17 5.95
N VAL A 229 -10.74 15.17 6.63
CA VAL A 229 -11.10 16.46 6.04
C VAL A 229 -9.84 17.26 5.78
N GLU A 230 -8.95 17.40 6.77
CA GLU A 230 -7.65 18.05 6.58
C GLU A 230 -6.79 17.30 5.55
N SER A 231 -6.84 15.96 5.54
CA SER A 231 -6.16 15.13 4.53
C SER A 231 -6.65 15.44 3.11
N LYS A 232 -7.96 15.64 2.94
CA LYS A 232 -8.57 16.06 1.68
C LYS A 232 -8.14 17.47 1.30
N GLU A 233 -8.14 18.42 2.23
CA GLU A 233 -7.75 19.81 1.98
C GLU A 233 -6.30 19.92 1.51
N MET A 234 -5.39 19.13 2.09
CA MET A 234 -3.99 19.11 1.67
C MET A 234 -3.76 18.41 0.31
N LEU A 235 -4.67 17.52 -0.08
CA LEU A 235 -4.59 16.80 -1.36
C LEU A 235 -5.00 17.69 -2.55
N LEU A 236 -5.90 18.65 -2.35
CA LEU A 236 -6.46 19.54 -3.38
C LEU A 236 -5.62 20.80 -3.59
#